data_AF-A0A6A0A6P8-F1
#
_entry.id   AF-A0A6A0A6P8-F1
#
_cell.length_a   1.000
_cell.length_b   1.000
_cell.length_c   1.000
_cell.angle_alpha   90.00
_cell.angle_beta   90.00
_cell.angle_gamma   90.00
#
_symmetry.space_group_name_H-M   'P 1'
#
loop_
_entity.id
_entity.type
_entity.pdbx_description
1 polymer ?
#
loop_
_entity_poly.entity_id
_entity_poly.type
_entity_poly.pdbx_seq_one_letter_code
_entity_poly.pdbx_strand_id
1 'polypeptide(L)'
;MTFQDSSKALIRRSDGVLVSVATSPYPLALYDLVKTGQWDKATRLCRFIKDPSMWASLAAVAMAQKELNTAEVAFAAIDEVDKLHFVLKVKMIPTEEGRNAELAMYRRRPNEAESILVQAGLTYRAIKLNIKLFRWERALALAQQYKQHTDTVLWYRQRIPQFQELFEQVALDEKQIKQRILEEKAKEAQRPGAKRYV
;
A
#
# COMPACT_ATOMS: atom_id res chain seq x y z
N MET A 1 -4.59 -26.53 -24.89
CA MET A 1 -4.11 -26.97 -23.57
C MET A 1 -5.34 -27.46 -22.83
N THR A 2 -5.48 -28.77 -22.66
CA THR A 2 -6.56 -29.37 -21.87
C THR A 2 -5.95 -29.80 -20.54
N PHE A 3 -6.51 -29.32 -19.43
CA PHE A 3 -6.10 -29.70 -18.08
C PHE A 3 -6.96 -30.88 -17.64
N GLN A 4 -6.34 -32.04 -17.42
CA GLN A 4 -7.06 -33.27 -17.11
C GLN A 4 -6.89 -33.70 -15.64
N ASP A 5 -5.96 -33.07 -14.92
CA ASP A 5 -5.80 -33.06 -13.47
C ASP A 5 -5.12 -31.73 -13.08
N SER A 6 -5.34 -31.24 -11.86
CA SER A 6 -4.97 -29.89 -11.41
C SER A 6 -3.46 -29.54 -11.49
N SER A 7 -2.60 -30.53 -11.74
CA SER A 7 -1.15 -30.38 -11.94
C SER A 7 -0.60 -31.03 -13.22
N LYS A 8 -1.46 -31.43 -14.18
CA LYS A 8 -1.04 -32.05 -15.45
C LYS A 8 -1.64 -31.31 -16.63
N ALA A 9 -0.78 -30.82 -17.52
CA ALA A 9 -1.16 -30.15 -18.75
C ALA A 9 -0.82 -31.01 -19.97
N LEU A 10 -1.76 -31.14 -20.90
CA LEU A 10 -1.51 -31.71 -22.21
C LEU A 10 -1.15 -30.60 -23.20
N ILE A 11 0.09 -30.64 -23.68
CA ILE A 11 0.63 -29.69 -24.65
C ILE A 11 0.80 -30.42 -25.98
N ARG A 12 0.29 -29.82 -27.05
CA ARG A 12 0.47 -30.32 -28.42
C ARG A 12 1.74 -29.69 -29.00
N ARG A 13 2.73 -30.51 -29.34
CA ARG A 13 3.94 -30.05 -30.05
C ARG A 13 3.63 -29.76 -31.52
N SER A 14 4.53 -29.06 -32.21
CA SER A 14 4.47 -28.79 -33.66
C SER A 14 4.20 -30.03 -34.49
N ASP A 15 4.72 -31.17 -34.03
CA ASP A 15 4.65 -32.46 -34.74
C ASP A 15 3.30 -33.18 -34.52
N GLY A 16 2.36 -32.55 -33.80
CA GLY A 16 1.02 -33.08 -33.54
C GLY A 16 0.92 -34.02 -32.34
N VAL A 17 2.05 -34.44 -31.75
CA VAL A 17 2.10 -35.31 -30.57
C VAL A 17 1.63 -34.55 -29.31
N LEU A 18 0.76 -35.20 -28.52
CA LEU A 18 0.33 -34.72 -27.21
C LEU A 18 1.34 -35.17 -26.15
N VAL A 19 2.00 -34.21 -25.51
CA VAL A 19 2.92 -34.44 -24.39
C VAL A 19 2.23 -34.04 -23.10
N SER A 20 2.24 -34.93 -22.11
CA SER A 20 1.82 -34.60 -20.75
C SER A 20 3.00 -33.98 -20.00
N VAL A 21 2.81 -32.77 -19.49
CA VAL A 21 3.76 -32.07 -18.62
C VAL A 21 3.12 -31.91 -17.26
N ALA A 22 3.81 -32.40 -16.23
CA ALA A 22 3.42 -32.17 -14.86
C ALA A 22 3.97 -30.80 -14.40
N THR A 23 3.09 -29.93 -13.90
CA THR A 23 3.48 -28.70 -13.21
C THR A 23 3.60 -28.95 -11.71
N SER A 24 4.34 -28.08 -11.03
CA SER A 24 4.43 -28.12 -9.57
C SER A 24 3.03 -27.98 -8.94
N PRO A 25 2.62 -28.86 -8.02
CA PRO A 25 1.32 -28.77 -7.35
C PRO A 25 1.28 -27.71 -6.25
N TYR A 26 2.43 -27.15 -5.85
CA TYR A 26 2.55 -26.26 -4.70
C TYR A 26 1.87 -24.89 -4.84
N PRO A 27 1.86 -24.22 -6.01
CA PRO A 27 1.11 -22.97 -6.17
C PRO A 27 -0.39 -23.13 -5.92
N LEU A 28 -0.97 -24.27 -6.32
CA LEU A 28 -2.38 -24.57 -6.09
C LEU A 28 -2.65 -24.81 -4.61
N ALA A 29 -1.82 -25.62 -3.95
CA ALA A 29 -1.92 -25.84 -2.52
C ALA A 29 -1.78 -24.53 -1.72
N LEU A 30 -0.88 -23.63 -2.13
CA LEU A 30 -0.73 -22.31 -1.53
C LEU A 30 -2.00 -21.48 -1.71
N TYR A 31 -2.59 -21.47 -2.91
CA TYR A 31 -3.83 -20.74 -3.18
C TYR A 31 -4.98 -21.22 -2.28
N ASP A 32 -5.14 -22.53 -2.10
CA ASP A 32 -6.18 -23.10 -1.22
C ASP A 32 -5.95 -22.73 0.26
N LEU A 33 -4.70 -22.74 0.72
CA LEU A 33 -4.35 -22.30 2.08
C LEU A 33 -4.65 -20.81 2.29
N VAL A 34 -4.37 -19.96 1.31
CA VAL A 34 -4.66 -18.53 1.41
C VAL A 34 -6.15 -18.25 1.32
N LYS A 35 -6.89 -18.98 0.46
CA LYS A 35 -8.35 -18.87 0.38
C LYS A 35 -9.04 -19.25 1.70
N THR A 36 -8.46 -20.20 2.44
CA THR A 36 -8.96 -20.62 3.77
C THR A 36 -8.42 -19.76 4.92
N GLY A 37 -7.61 -18.73 4.64
CA GLY A 37 -7.04 -17.83 5.65
C GLY A 37 -5.93 -18.47 6.51
N GLN A 38 -5.38 -19.62 6.12
CA GLN A 38 -4.39 -20.37 6.89
C GLN A 38 -2.96 -19.88 6.61
N TRP A 39 -2.69 -18.62 6.94
CA TRP A 39 -1.42 -17.94 6.67
C TRP A 39 -0.20 -18.62 7.31
N ASP A 40 -0.34 -19.14 8.53
CA ASP A 40 0.74 -19.87 9.19
C ASP A 40 1.16 -21.12 8.42
N LYS A 41 0.20 -21.87 7.88
CA LYS A 41 0.49 -23.06 7.07
C LYS A 41 1.08 -22.66 5.73
N ALA A 42 0.61 -21.57 5.12
CA ALA A 42 1.17 -21.05 3.88
C ALA A 42 2.65 -20.64 4.06
N THR A 43 3.00 -19.95 5.15
CA THR A 43 4.41 -19.59 5.41
C THR A 43 5.29 -20.81 5.68
N ARG A 44 4.78 -21.84 6.38
CA ARG A 44 5.50 -23.10 6.58
C ARG A 44 5.76 -23.82 5.26
N LEU A 45 4.78 -23.85 4.36
CA LEU A 45 4.92 -24.42 3.03
C LEU A 45 5.99 -23.68 2.21
N CYS A 46 6.01 -22.35 2.22
CA CYS A 46 7.06 -21.58 1.54
C CYS A 46 8.45 -21.81 2.15
N ARG A 47 8.57 -21.93 3.48
CA ARG A 47 9.83 -22.30 4.15
C ARG A 47 10.32 -23.70 3.76
N PHE A 48 9.41 -24.65 3.55
CA PHE A 48 9.75 -26.00 3.14
C PHE A 48 10.27 -26.05 1.70
N ILE A 49 9.59 -25.36 0.78
CA ILE A 49 9.94 -25.38 -0.65
C ILE A 49 11.23 -24.60 -0.94
N LYS A 50 11.52 -23.53 -0.16
CA LYS A 50 12.71 -22.68 -0.30
C LYS A 50 12.87 -22.03 -1.68
N ASP A 51 11.78 -21.90 -2.43
CA ASP A 51 11.77 -21.22 -3.73
C ASP A 51 11.34 -19.75 -3.55
N PRO A 52 12.16 -18.78 -3.99
CA PRO A 52 11.81 -17.35 -3.96
C PRO A 52 10.51 -17.03 -4.71
N SER A 53 10.20 -17.78 -5.78
CA SER A 53 9.00 -17.57 -6.60
C SER A 53 7.72 -17.81 -5.78
N MET A 54 7.75 -18.81 -4.90
CA MET A 54 6.64 -19.12 -4.00
C MET A 54 6.45 -18.03 -2.95
N TRP A 55 7.54 -17.51 -2.37
CA TRP A 55 7.48 -16.38 -1.45
C TRP A 55 6.96 -15.10 -2.11
N ALA A 56 7.36 -14.82 -3.35
CA ALA A 56 6.85 -13.70 -4.12
C ALA A 56 5.33 -13.81 -4.35
N SER A 57 4.84 -15.02 -4.67
CA SER A 57 3.40 -15.26 -4.82
C SER A 57 2.65 -15.07 -3.50
N LEU A 58 3.20 -15.54 -2.38
CA LEU A 58 2.63 -15.35 -1.05
C LEU A 58 2.56 -13.87 -0.68
N ALA A 59 3.63 -13.11 -0.93
CA ALA A 59 3.68 -11.68 -0.69
C ALA A 59 2.61 -10.92 -1.49
N ALA A 60 2.44 -11.26 -2.76
CA ALA A 60 1.44 -10.63 -3.62
C ALA A 60 0.01 -10.87 -3.12
N VAL A 61 -0.31 -12.11 -2.73
CA VAL A 61 -1.66 -12.43 -2.23
C VAL A 61 -1.89 -11.85 -0.83
N ALA A 62 -0.88 -11.84 0.04
CA ALA A 62 -0.97 -11.20 1.36
C ALA A 62 -1.27 -9.69 1.25
N MET A 63 -0.60 -8.98 0.32
CA MET A 63 -0.88 -7.58 0.03
C MET A 63 -2.28 -7.36 -0.57
N ALA A 64 -2.80 -8.32 -1.32
CA ALA A 64 -4.16 -8.27 -1.85
C ALA A 64 -5.23 -8.39 -0.75
N GLN A 65 -5.01 -9.30 0.21
CA GLN A 65 -5.92 -9.59 1.32
C GLN A 65 -5.69 -8.72 2.57
N LYS A 66 -4.72 -7.78 2.51
CA LYS A 66 -4.37 -6.82 3.58
C LYS A 66 -3.73 -7.46 4.83
N GLU A 67 -3.08 -8.60 4.65
CA GLU A 67 -2.41 -9.34 5.71
C GLU A 67 -0.93 -8.94 5.78
N LEU A 68 -0.65 -7.92 6.60
CA LEU A 68 0.66 -7.26 6.60
C LEU A 68 1.73 -8.08 7.34
N ASN A 69 1.34 -8.93 8.29
CA ASN A 69 2.26 -9.79 9.05
C ASN A 69 2.90 -10.82 8.12
N THR A 70 2.10 -11.49 7.31
CA THR A 70 2.56 -12.46 6.32
C THR A 70 3.33 -11.80 5.19
N ALA A 71 2.89 -10.61 4.75
CA ALA A 71 3.60 -9.84 3.73
C ALA A 71 5.01 -9.43 4.19
N GLU A 72 5.19 -9.02 5.45
CA GLU A 72 6.50 -8.68 6.01
C GLU A 72 7.47 -9.86 5.95
N VAL A 73 7.05 -11.02 6.45
CA VAL A 73 7.86 -12.24 6.43
C VAL A 73 8.19 -12.66 4.99
N ALA A 74 7.24 -12.53 4.08
CA ALA A 74 7.45 -12.90 2.69
C ALA A 74 8.39 -11.94 1.95
N PHE A 75 8.29 -10.62 2.17
CA PHE A 75 9.23 -9.64 1.61
C PHE A 75 10.63 -9.78 2.20
N ALA A 76 10.75 -10.09 3.49
CA ALA A 76 12.02 -10.39 4.13
C ALA A 76 12.65 -11.68 3.55
N ALA A 77 11.85 -12.68 3.19
CA ALA A 77 12.35 -13.93 2.62
C ALA A 77 12.85 -13.80 1.16
N ILE A 78 12.45 -12.75 0.43
CA ILE A 78 12.89 -12.48 -0.95
C ILE A 78 13.87 -11.31 -1.05
N ASP A 79 14.37 -10.81 0.08
CA ASP A 79 15.31 -9.67 0.18
C ASP A 79 14.84 -8.37 -0.50
N GLU A 80 13.53 -8.16 -0.58
CA GLU A 80 12.93 -6.96 -1.19
C GLU A 80 12.73 -5.85 -0.15
N VAL A 81 13.86 -5.20 0.20
CA VAL A 81 13.95 -4.21 1.28
C VAL A 81 13.01 -3.02 1.09
N ASP A 82 12.84 -2.53 -0.13
CA ASP A 82 11.99 -1.36 -0.42
C ASP A 82 10.52 -1.65 -0.10
N LYS A 83 10.05 -2.82 -0.51
CA LYS A 83 8.66 -3.28 -0.27
C LYS A 83 8.44 -3.58 1.19
N LEU A 84 9.44 -4.16 1.87
CA LEU A 84 9.42 -4.37 3.32
C LEU A 84 9.30 -3.04 4.08
N HIS A 85 10.12 -2.05 3.71
CA HIS A 85 10.09 -0.72 4.34
C HIS A 85 8.70 -0.06 4.18
N PHE A 86 8.08 -0.23 3.01
CA PHE A 86 6.71 0.23 2.79
C PHE A 86 5.72 -0.48 3.73
N VAL A 87 5.76 -1.81 3.86
CA VAL A 87 4.87 -2.55 4.77
C VAL A 87 5.04 -2.11 6.22
N LEU A 88 6.27 -1.93 6.69
CA LEU A 88 6.56 -1.42 8.03
C LEU A 88 5.96 -0.03 8.26
N LYS A 89 6.07 0.86 7.27
CA LYS A 89 5.46 2.19 7.33
C LYS A 89 3.93 2.12 7.41
N VAL A 90 3.30 1.20 6.69
CA VAL A 90 1.84 0.98 6.76
C VAL A 90 1.44 0.43 8.13
N LYS A 91 2.21 -0.48 8.72
CA LYS A 91 1.95 -1.00 10.08
C LYS A 91 2.01 0.08 11.17
N MET A 92 2.87 1.09 10.99
CA MET A 92 2.98 2.23 11.91
C MET A 92 1.77 3.16 11.90
N ILE A 93 0.88 3.05 10.90
CA ILE A 93 -0.33 3.84 10.83
C ILE A 93 -1.38 3.26 11.80
N PRO A 94 -1.87 4.07 12.75
CA PRO A 94 -2.82 3.57 13.75
C PRO A 94 -4.24 3.36 13.20
N THR A 95 -4.65 4.15 12.19
CA THR A 95 -5.99 4.14 11.60
C THR A 95 -6.12 3.10 10.49
N GLU A 96 -7.22 2.34 10.47
CA GLU A 96 -7.48 1.34 9.42
C GLU A 96 -7.72 1.98 8.06
N GLU A 97 -8.45 3.09 8.04
CA GLU A 97 -8.74 3.89 6.85
C GLU A 97 -7.45 4.48 6.28
N GLY A 98 -6.55 4.90 7.17
CA GLY A 98 -5.21 5.35 6.82
C GLY A 98 -4.37 4.25 6.16
N ARG A 99 -4.41 3.03 6.71
CA ARG A 99 -3.75 1.86 6.12
C ARG A 99 -4.33 1.52 4.75
N ASN A 100 -5.66 1.50 4.63
CA ASN A 100 -6.37 1.26 3.38
C ASN A 100 -6.02 2.28 2.30
N ALA A 101 -5.89 3.56 2.66
CA ALA A 101 -5.49 4.60 1.73
C ALA A 101 -4.07 4.39 1.20
N GLU A 102 -3.10 4.07 2.06
CA GLU A 102 -1.73 3.77 1.61
C GLU A 102 -1.66 2.46 0.78
N LEU A 103 -2.51 1.47 1.06
CA LEU A 103 -2.64 0.28 0.20
C LEU A 103 -3.27 0.60 -1.17
N ALA A 104 -4.25 1.51 -1.24
CA ALA A 104 -4.79 1.99 -2.51
C ALA A 104 -3.73 2.77 -3.31
N MET A 105 -2.87 3.52 -2.61
CA MET A 105 -1.70 4.17 -3.21
C MET A 105 -0.70 3.15 -3.78
N TYR A 106 -0.44 2.07 -3.06
CA TYR A 106 0.40 0.97 -3.56
C TYR A 106 -0.15 0.37 -4.86
N ARG A 107 -1.49 0.29 -4.99
CA ARG A 107 -2.19 -0.17 -6.20
C ARG A 107 -2.28 0.88 -7.32
N ARG A 108 -1.58 2.02 -7.20
CA ARG A 108 -1.60 3.15 -8.14
C ARG A 108 -3.00 3.75 -8.36
N ARG A 109 -3.85 3.75 -7.32
CA ARG A 109 -5.19 4.34 -7.35
C ARG A 109 -5.29 5.54 -6.42
N PRO A 110 -4.74 6.70 -6.81
CA PRO A 110 -4.66 7.86 -5.92
C PRO A 110 -6.01 8.54 -5.68
N ASN A 111 -6.97 8.37 -6.58
CA ASN A 111 -8.33 8.93 -6.40
C ASN A 111 -9.13 8.13 -5.37
N GLU A 112 -8.98 6.80 -5.37
CA GLU A 112 -9.58 5.90 -4.38
C GLU A 112 -8.97 6.12 -2.99
N ALA A 113 -7.65 6.31 -2.92
CA ALA A 113 -6.98 6.66 -1.66
C ALA A 113 -7.49 7.99 -1.09
N GLU A 114 -7.68 9.01 -1.94
CA GLU A 114 -8.26 10.29 -1.53
C GLU A 114 -9.69 10.13 -1.00
N SER A 115 -10.56 9.39 -1.72
CA SER A 115 -11.96 9.22 -1.30
C SER A 115 -12.07 8.50 0.03
N ILE A 116 -11.24 7.46 0.28
CA ILE A 116 -11.17 6.76 1.57
C ILE A 116 -10.82 7.74 2.71
N LEU A 117 -9.80 8.57 2.53
CA LEU A 117 -9.35 9.52 3.56
C LEU A 117 -10.39 10.61 3.81
N VAL A 118 -11.05 11.10 2.77
CA VAL A 118 -12.09 12.12 2.87
C VAL A 118 -13.32 11.57 3.59
N GLN A 119 -13.77 10.36 3.24
CA GLN A 119 -14.89 9.68 3.91
C GLN A 119 -14.60 9.44 5.40
N ALA A 120 -13.35 9.13 5.75
CA ALA A 120 -12.89 8.97 7.13
C ALA A 120 -12.70 10.30 7.89
N GLY A 121 -12.90 11.45 7.24
CA GLY A 121 -12.65 12.76 7.83
C GLY A 121 -11.16 13.01 8.18
N LEU A 122 -10.23 12.38 7.46
CA LEU A 122 -8.77 12.57 7.61
C LEU A 122 -8.27 13.57 6.56
N THR A 123 -8.78 14.81 6.63
CA THR A 123 -8.53 15.90 5.67
C THR A 123 -7.05 16.22 5.53
N TYR A 124 -6.32 16.35 6.64
CA TYR A 124 -4.87 16.61 6.62
C TYR A 124 -4.10 15.52 5.87
N ARG A 125 -4.44 14.23 6.06
CA ARG A 125 -3.79 13.14 5.32
C ARG A 125 -4.14 13.17 3.83
N ALA A 126 -5.37 13.46 3.46
CA ALA A 126 -5.78 13.58 2.06
C ALA A 126 -5.03 14.73 1.36
N ILE A 127 -4.92 15.89 2.02
CA ILE A 127 -4.14 17.03 1.53
C ILE A 127 -2.67 16.65 1.38
N LYS A 128 -2.07 16.06 2.43
CA LYS A 128 -0.68 15.62 2.41
C LYS A 128 -0.40 14.58 1.34
N LEU A 129 -1.36 13.69 1.08
CA LEU A 129 -1.27 12.71 0.01
C LEU A 129 -1.18 13.41 -1.36
N ASN A 130 -2.04 14.39 -1.61
CA ASN A 130 -2.02 15.15 -2.85
C ASN A 130 -0.75 16.00 -3.02
N ILE A 131 -0.20 16.54 -1.93
CA ILE A 131 1.11 17.20 -1.93
C ILE A 131 2.23 16.24 -2.34
N LYS A 132 2.27 15.02 -1.79
CA LYS A 132 3.26 14.00 -2.17
C LYS A 132 3.17 13.63 -3.66
N LEU A 133 1.97 13.69 -4.23
CA LEU A 133 1.72 13.42 -5.65
C LEU A 133 1.87 14.65 -6.56
N PHE A 134 2.29 15.79 -6.01
CA PHE A 134 2.38 17.07 -6.72
C PHE A 134 1.05 17.54 -7.35
N ARG A 135 -0.10 17.08 -6.83
CA ARG A 135 -1.45 17.49 -7.25
C ARG A 135 -1.90 18.73 -6.48
N TRP A 136 -1.24 19.86 -6.72
CA TRP A 136 -1.41 21.10 -5.94
C TRP A 136 -2.81 21.71 -6.05
N GLU A 137 -3.38 21.77 -7.26
CA GLU A 137 -4.72 22.30 -7.49
C GLU A 137 -5.77 21.51 -6.69
N ARG A 138 -5.64 20.18 -6.71
CA ARG A 138 -6.53 19.30 -5.95
C ARG A 138 -6.33 19.45 -4.45
N ALA A 139 -5.08 19.57 -3.98
CA ALA A 139 -4.78 19.81 -2.57
C ALA A 139 -5.36 21.14 -2.07
N LEU A 140 -5.25 22.22 -2.86
CA LEU A 140 -5.83 23.53 -2.54
C LEU A 140 -7.36 23.49 -2.56
N ALA A 141 -7.97 22.84 -3.56
CA ALA A 141 -9.42 22.69 -3.63
C ALA A 141 -9.97 21.96 -2.41
N LEU A 142 -9.33 20.86 -1.98
CA LEU A 142 -9.71 20.17 -0.75
C LEU A 142 -9.53 21.05 0.50
N ALA A 143 -8.41 21.77 0.59
CA ALA A 143 -8.15 22.67 1.72
C ALA A 143 -9.18 23.80 1.82
N GLN A 144 -9.62 24.35 0.68
CA GLN A 144 -10.66 25.38 0.61
C GLN A 144 -12.05 24.81 0.95
N GLN A 145 -12.40 23.63 0.43
CA GLN A 145 -13.67 22.96 0.71
C GLN A 145 -13.86 22.69 2.21
N TYR A 146 -12.83 22.16 2.87
CA TYR A 146 -12.86 21.85 4.30
C TYR A 146 -12.42 23.03 5.19
N LYS A 147 -12.03 24.17 4.59
CA LYS A 147 -11.50 25.36 5.27
C LYS A 147 -10.37 25.05 6.27
N GLN A 148 -9.53 24.08 5.94
CA GLN A 148 -8.45 23.58 6.79
C GLN A 148 -7.14 23.53 6.03
N HIS A 149 -6.04 23.85 6.72
CA HIS A 149 -4.66 23.59 6.26
C HIS A 149 -4.24 24.25 4.94
N THR A 150 -4.88 25.34 4.52
CA THR A 150 -4.51 26.12 3.31
C THR A 150 -3.08 26.65 3.39
N ASP A 151 -2.72 27.18 4.56
CA ASP A 151 -1.37 27.60 4.95
C ASP A 151 -0.33 26.48 4.75
N THR A 152 -0.66 25.25 5.12
CA THR A 152 0.26 24.11 4.98
C THR A 152 0.54 23.79 3.52
N VAL A 153 -0.47 23.86 2.64
CA VAL A 153 -0.31 23.59 1.20
C VAL A 153 0.59 24.65 0.57
N LEU A 154 0.36 25.91 0.90
CA LEU A 154 1.17 27.03 0.41
C LEU A 154 2.62 26.91 0.90
N TRP A 155 2.84 26.56 2.17
CA TRP A 155 4.19 26.34 2.71
C TRP A 155 4.92 25.20 2.01
N TYR A 156 4.26 24.07 1.75
CA TYR A 156 4.86 22.97 0.99
C TYR A 156 5.17 23.35 -0.46
N ARG A 157 4.39 24.26 -1.06
CA ARG A 157 4.59 24.74 -2.44
C ARG A 157 5.80 25.69 -2.54
N GLN A 158 5.95 26.63 -1.61
CA GLN A 158 7.08 27.57 -1.56
C GLN A 158 8.44 26.88 -1.43
N ARG A 159 8.46 25.68 -0.84
CA ARG A 159 9.67 24.92 -0.59
C ARG A 159 10.25 24.25 -1.85
N ILE A 160 9.50 24.17 -2.95
CA ILE A 160 9.96 23.53 -4.18
C ILE A 160 10.71 24.55 -5.03
N PRO A 161 12.02 24.36 -5.28
CA PRO A 161 12.87 25.38 -5.90
C PRO A 161 12.43 25.76 -7.32
N GLN A 162 11.85 24.82 -8.08
CA GLN A 162 11.35 25.04 -9.44
C GLN A 162 10.15 26.02 -9.52
N PHE A 163 9.52 26.37 -8.40
CA PHE A 163 8.35 27.27 -8.35
C PHE A 163 8.61 28.57 -7.59
N GLN A 164 9.82 28.77 -7.05
CA GLN A 164 10.17 29.98 -6.28
C GLN A 164 10.15 31.25 -7.13
N GLU A 165 10.42 31.14 -8.43
CA GLU A 165 10.38 32.26 -9.38
C GLU A 165 8.97 32.86 -9.56
N LEU A 166 7.91 32.16 -9.14
CA LEU A 166 6.52 32.54 -9.40
C LEU A 166 5.77 33.11 -8.17
N PHE A 167 6.40 33.19 -7.00
CA PHE A 167 5.72 33.64 -5.78
C PHE A 167 6.55 34.62 -4.96
N GLU A 168 6.31 35.91 -5.19
CA GLU A 168 6.42 36.91 -4.13
C GLU A 168 5.08 37.03 -3.41
N GLN A 169 5.12 37.25 -2.10
CA GLN A 169 4.01 37.64 -1.23
C GLN A 169 3.07 36.54 -0.69
N VAL A 170 3.56 35.68 0.21
CA VAL A 170 2.79 35.28 1.42
C VAL A 170 3.78 34.99 2.55
N ALA A 171 3.76 35.80 3.62
CA ALA A 171 4.51 35.53 4.85
C ALA A 171 3.80 34.39 5.61
N LEU A 172 4.39 33.20 5.61
CA LEU A 172 3.86 32.03 6.32
C LEU A 172 4.73 31.71 7.55
N ASP A 173 4.10 31.66 8.72
CA ASP A 173 4.77 31.33 9.97
C ASP A 173 5.04 29.82 10.09
N GLU A 174 6.28 29.40 9.76
CA GLU A 174 6.65 27.98 9.74
C GLU A 174 6.44 27.25 11.08
N LYS A 175 6.60 27.95 12.20
CA LYS A 175 6.50 27.38 13.55
C LYS A 175 5.07 26.94 13.87
N GLN A 176 4.08 27.76 13.51
CA GLN A 176 2.67 27.47 13.73
C GLN A 176 2.21 26.29 12.85
N ILE A 177 2.67 26.24 11.60
CA ILE A 177 2.36 25.14 10.68
C ILE A 177 2.88 23.81 11.22
N LYS A 178 4.13 23.78 11.72
CA LYS A 178 4.72 22.57 12.32
C LYS A 178 3.94 22.10 13.55
N GLN A 179 3.49 23.03 14.40
CA GLN A 179 2.66 22.71 15.58
C GLN A 179 1.30 22.13 15.16
N ARG A 180 0.59 22.77 14.21
CA ARG A 180 -0.69 22.25 13.67
C ARG A 180 -0.55 20.83 13.10
N ILE A 181 0.54 20.55 12.41
CA ILE A 181 0.82 19.21 11.87
C ILE A 181 0.99 18.17 12.99
N LEU A 182 1.66 18.55 14.08
CA LEU A 182 1.86 17.66 15.23
C LEU A 182 0.54 17.40 15.96
N GLU A 183 -0.29 18.43 16.14
CA GLU A 183 -1.62 18.30 16.73
C GLU A 183 -2.53 17.38 15.92
N GLU A 184 -2.56 17.52 14.58
CA GLU A 184 -3.35 16.64 13.72
C GLU A 184 -2.88 15.18 13.78
N LYS A 185 -1.57 14.95 13.86
CA LYS A 185 -1.03 13.59 14.07
C LYS A 185 -1.40 13.02 15.44
N ALA A 186 -1.41 13.85 16.48
CA ALA A 186 -1.81 13.43 17.81
C ALA A 186 -3.31 13.11 17.87
N LYS A 187 -4.15 13.95 17.26
CA LYS A 187 -5.60 13.69 17.11
C LYS A 187 -5.87 12.39 16.36
N GLU A 188 -5.12 12.13 15.29
CA GLU A 188 -5.23 10.87 14.56
C GLU A 188 -4.87 9.67 15.43
N ALA A 189 -3.82 9.77 16.25
CA ALA A 189 -3.40 8.71 17.15
C ALA A 189 -4.36 8.47 18.32
N GLN A 190 -5.14 9.47 18.71
CA GLN A 190 -6.11 9.40 19.83
C GLN A 190 -7.52 8.96 19.41
N ARG A 191 -7.78 8.74 18.11
CA ARG A 191 -9.11 8.32 17.64
C ARG A 191 -9.52 6.95 18.21
N PRO A 192 -10.82 6.74 18.50
CA PRO A 192 -11.31 5.40 18.86
C PRO A 192 -11.07 4.44 17.70
N GLY A 193 -10.34 3.35 17.93
CA GLY A 193 -9.91 2.40 16.89
C GLY A 193 -8.48 2.59 16.39
N ALA A 194 -7.77 3.63 16.83
CA ALA A 194 -6.36 3.84 16.55
C ALA A 194 -5.48 2.79 17.26
N LYS A 195 -5.23 1.67 16.59
CA LYS A 195 -4.32 0.62 17.07
C LYS A 195 -3.26 0.36 16.02
N ARG A 196 -2.00 0.29 16.46
CA ARG A 196 -0.91 -0.19 15.61
C ARG A 196 -1.26 -1.60 15.15
N TYR A 197 -0.91 -1.91 13.91
CA TYR A 197 -1.07 -3.26 13.40
C TYR A 197 -0.08 -4.17 14.14
N VAL A 198 -0.61 -5.10 14.92
CA VAL A 198 0.16 -6.12 15.65
C VAL A 198 0.19 -7.40 14.84
#